data_AF-A0A495L5W1-F1
#
_entry.id   AF-A0A495L5W1-F1
#
_cell.length_a   1.000
_cell.length_b   1.000
_cell.length_c   1.000
_cell.angle_alpha   90.00
_cell.angle_beta   90.00
_cell.angle_gamma   90.00
#
_symmetry.space_group_name_H-M   'P 1'
#
loop_
_entity.id
_entity.type
_entity.pdbx_description
1 polymer ?
#
loop_
_entity_poly.entity_id
_entity_poly.type
_entity_poly.pdbx_seq_one_letter_code
_entity_poly.pdbx_strand_id
1 'polypeptide(L)'
;MFCLLIALALGALFFTVMRRRHGGPPPWARTHGAAPPTSPEDDARRTLADRFAKGDLTVEEFMERASALNWTPGTDEGPRRR
;
A
#
# COMPACT_ATOMS: atom_id res chain seq x y z
N MET A 1 28.96 14.83 -26.96
CA MET A 1 27.87 13.83 -27.14
C MET A 1 27.60 13.04 -25.86
N PHE A 2 28.60 12.38 -25.25
CA PHE A 2 28.43 11.66 -23.97
C PHE A 2 27.88 12.50 -22.81
N CYS A 3 28.35 13.74 -22.64
CA CYS A 3 27.88 14.62 -21.56
C CYS A 3 26.39 14.96 -21.65
N LEU A 4 25.85 15.09 -22.88
CA LEU A 4 24.42 15.34 -23.10
C LEU A 4 23.58 14.11 -22.74
N LEU A 5 24.07 12.91 -23.07
CA LEU A 5 23.40 11.65 -22.71
C LEU A 5 23.37 11.46 -21.19
N ILE A 6 24.47 11.78 -20.50
CA ILE A 6 24.55 11.70 -19.04
C ILE A 6 23.60 12.70 -18.38
N ALA A 7 23.57 13.95 -18.86
CA ALA A 7 22.65 14.97 -18.33
C ALA A 7 21.18 14.55 -18.50
N LEU A 8 20.83 13.96 -19.64
CA LEU A 8 19.47 13.50 -19.93
C LEU A 8 19.09 12.29 -19.07
N ALA A 9 20.02 11.35 -18.86
CA ALA A 9 19.83 10.20 -17.98
C ALA A 9 19.62 10.63 -16.52
N LEU A 10 20.43 11.57 -16.02
CA LEU A 10 20.30 12.11 -14.67
C LEU A 10 18.98 12.87 -14.48
N GLY A 11 18.56 13.67 -15.47
CA GLY A 11 17.27 14.36 -15.45
C GLY A 11 16.09 13.40 -15.42
N ALA A 12 16.12 12.35 -16.24
CA ALA A 12 15.08 11.31 -16.25
C ALA A 12 15.04 10.51 -14.94
N LEU A 13 16.20 10.18 -14.38
CA LEU A 13 16.30 9.48 -13.10
C LEU A 13 15.76 10.34 -11.95
N PHE A 14 16.15 11.62 -11.90
CA PHE A 14 15.66 12.55 -10.89
C PHE A 14 14.14 12.74 -11.01
N PHE A 15 13.64 12.96 -12.22
CA PHE A 15 12.20 13.12 -12.48
C PHE A 15 11.38 11.88 -12.07
N THR A 16 11.88 10.68 -12.35
CA THR A 16 11.18 9.43 -11.99
C THR A 16 11.19 9.17 -10.48
N VAL A 17 12.30 9.47 -9.78
CA VAL A 17 12.38 9.39 -8.31
C VAL A 17 11.46 10.41 -7.65
N MET A 18 11.44 11.65 -8.15
CA MET A 18 10.55 12.71 -7.64
C MET A 18 9.07 12.34 -7.85
N ARG A 19 8.72 11.76 -9.02
CA ARG A 19 7.35 11.29 -9.30
C ARG A 19 6.92 10.15 -8.41
N ARG A 20 7.82 9.19 -8.11
CA ARG A 20 7.50 8.06 -7.21
C ARG A 20 7.20 8.50 -5.78
N ARG A 21 7.67 9.68 -5.35
CA ARG A 21 7.37 10.23 -4.01
C ARG A 21 6.00 10.89 -3.91
N HIS A 22 5.37 11.31 -5.01
CA HIS A 22 4.10 12.05 -4.99
C HIS A 22 2.97 11.45 -5.85
N GLY A 23 3.24 10.47 -6.71
CA GLY A 23 2.26 9.92 -7.64
C GLY A 23 2.31 8.41 -7.63
N GLY A 24 1.23 7.79 -7.15
CA GLY A 24 0.96 6.37 -7.37
C GLY A 24 1.02 6.00 -8.87
N PRO A 25 1.09 4.70 -9.19
CA PRO A 25 1.36 4.23 -10.54
C PRO A 25 0.36 4.80 -11.57
N PRO A 26 0.84 5.13 -12.78
CA PRO A 26 0.04 5.77 -13.81
C PRO A 26 -1.14 4.88 -14.24
N PRO A 27 -2.29 5.47 -14.62
CA PRO A 27 -3.55 4.75 -14.82
C PRO A 27 -3.50 3.69 -15.93
N TRP A 28 -2.58 3.83 -16.89
CA TRP A 28 -2.39 2.88 -18.00
C TRP A 28 -1.50 1.68 -17.64
N ALA A 29 -0.79 1.71 -16.51
CA ALA A 29 -0.06 0.55 -16.00
C ALA A 29 -0.97 -0.46 -15.26
N ARG A 30 -2.26 -0.11 -15.06
CA ARG A 30 -3.24 -0.96 -14.35
C ARG A 30 -3.71 -2.19 -15.15
N THR A 31 -3.45 -2.26 -16.45
CA THR A 31 -3.94 -3.35 -17.31
C THR A 31 -3.02 -4.57 -17.38
N HIS A 32 -1.72 -4.43 -17.05
CA HIS A 32 -0.76 -5.55 -17.08
C HIS A 32 -0.02 -5.80 -15.75
N GLY A 33 -0.31 -5.00 -14.73
CA GLY A 33 0.27 -5.12 -13.40
C GLY A 33 -0.69 -4.50 -12.40
N ALA A 34 -1.94 -4.96 -12.43
CA ALA A 34 -2.96 -4.58 -11.46
C ALA A 34 -2.32 -4.65 -10.07
N ALA A 35 -2.24 -3.49 -9.40
CA ALA A 35 -2.19 -3.48 -7.95
C ALA A 35 -3.22 -4.52 -7.51
N PRO A 36 -2.85 -5.49 -6.64
CA PRO A 36 -3.79 -6.51 -6.24
C PRO A 36 -5.07 -5.77 -5.83
N PRO A 37 -6.26 -6.15 -6.37
CA PRO A 37 -7.49 -5.64 -5.81
C PRO A 37 -7.34 -5.83 -4.31
N THR A 38 -7.40 -4.75 -3.52
CA THR A 38 -7.36 -4.87 -2.06
C THR A 38 -8.34 -5.98 -1.74
N SER A 39 -7.84 -7.05 -1.13
CA SER A 39 -8.70 -8.19 -0.87
C SER A 39 -9.90 -7.65 -0.09
N PRO A 40 -11.13 -8.14 -0.32
CA PRO A 40 -12.25 -7.76 0.54
C PRO A 40 -11.91 -7.95 2.04
N GLU A 41 -10.97 -8.85 2.35
CA GLU A 41 -10.39 -9.02 3.68
C GLU A 41 -9.54 -7.82 4.15
N ASP A 42 -8.74 -7.22 3.27
CA ASP A 42 -7.92 -6.03 3.60
C ASP A 42 -8.80 -4.81 3.90
N ASP A 43 -9.87 -4.62 3.12
CA ASP A 43 -10.83 -3.54 3.34
C ASP A 43 -11.62 -3.75 4.64
N ALA A 44 -11.95 -5.01 4.96
CA ALA A 44 -12.59 -5.36 6.23
C ALA A 44 -11.66 -5.09 7.44
N ARG A 45 -10.38 -5.48 7.36
CA ARG A 45 -9.37 -5.20 8.39
C ARG A 45 -9.18 -3.70 8.61
N ARG A 46 -9.12 -2.93 7.52
CA ARG A 46 -8.99 -1.46 7.57
C ARG A 46 -10.19 -0.80 8.25
N THR A 47 -11.39 -1.25 7.91
CA THR A 47 -12.63 -0.73 8.52
C THR A 47 -12.70 -1.06 10.01
N LEU A 48 -12.26 -2.27 10.39
CA LEU A 48 -12.23 -2.71 11.78
C LEU A 48 -11.23 -1.89 12.61
N ALA A 49 -10.03 -1.65 12.10
CA ALA A 49 -9.02 -0.79 12.72
C ALA A 49 -9.52 0.66 12.91
N ASP A 50 -10.14 1.23 11.88
CA ASP A 50 -10.64 2.61 11.92
C ASP A 50 -11.71 2.80 12.99
N ARG A 51 -12.64 1.84 13.13
CA ARG A 51 -13.67 1.87 14.18
C ARG A 51 -13.10 1.70 15.58
N PHE A 52 -12.12 0.81 15.76
CA PHE A 52 -11.45 0.64 17.04
C PHE A 52 -10.70 1.93 17.45
N ALA A 53 -10.00 2.56 16.51
CA ALA A 53 -9.29 3.82 16.76
C ALA A 53 -10.23 4.99 17.12
N LYS A 54 -11.45 4.99 16.57
CA LYS A 54 -12.51 5.97 16.90
C LYS A 54 -13.18 5.71 18.25
N GLY A 55 -12.98 4.53 18.84
CA GLY A 55 -13.70 4.10 20.04
C GLY A 55 -15.14 3.64 19.78
N ASP A 56 -15.50 3.43 18.50
CA ASP A 56 -16.81 2.91 18.09
C ASP A 56 -16.96 1.40 18.36
N LEU A 57 -15.87 0.74 18.78
CA LEU A 57 -15.80 -0.69 19.02
C LEU A 57 -15.03 -0.96 20.32
N THR A 58 -15.54 -1.86 21.15
CA THR A 58 -14.83 -2.31 22.34
C THR A 58 -13.67 -3.25 21.98
N VAL A 59 -12.74 -3.44 22.91
CA VAL A 59 -11.60 -4.37 22.73
C VAL A 59 -12.09 -5.80 22.49
N GLU A 60 -13.13 -6.23 23.19
CA GLU A 60 -13.69 -7.58 23.05
C GLU A 60 -14.28 -7.82 21.65
N GLU A 61 -15.10 -6.87 21.17
CA GLU A 61 -15.66 -6.92 19.82
C GLU A 61 -14.60 -6.82 18.72
N PHE A 62 -13.53 -6.05 18.96
CA PHE A 62 -12.39 -5.97 18.04
C PHE A 62 -11.70 -7.33 17.91
N MET A 63 -11.42 -7.98 19.03
CA MET A 63 -10.73 -9.27 19.05
C MET A 63 -11.59 -10.38 18.45
N GLU A 64 -12.90 -10.40 18.71
CA GLU A 64 -13.84 -11.34 18.09
C GLU A 64 -13.81 -11.21 16.56
N ARG A 65 -13.96 -9.99 16.04
CA ARG A 65 -13.98 -9.73 14.59
C ARG A 65 -12.62 -9.90 13.94
N ALA A 66 -11.54 -9.59 14.64
CA ALA A 66 -10.19 -9.86 14.17
C ALA A 66 -9.95 -11.37 14.03
N SER A 67 -10.39 -12.18 15.01
CA SER A 67 -10.29 -13.64 14.94
C SER A 67 -11.10 -14.23 13.78
N ALA A 68 -12.30 -13.72 13.53
CA ALA A 68 -13.14 -14.14 12.39
C ALA A 68 -12.48 -13.86 11.04
N LEU A 69 -11.63 -12.83 10.96
CA LEU A 69 -10.82 -12.47 9.79
C LEU A 69 -9.43 -13.14 9.77
N ASN A 70 -9.17 -14.10 10.68
CA ASN A 70 -7.85 -14.72 10.93
C ASN A 70 -6.73 -13.67 11.06
N TRP A 71 -7.07 -12.49 11.58
CA TRP A 71 -6.18 -11.36 11.63
C TRP A 71 -5.61 -11.22 13.04
N THR A 72 -4.27 -11.20 13.13
CA THR A 72 -3.56 -10.89 14.38
C THR A 72 -3.11 -9.42 14.33
N PRO A 73 -3.68 -8.53 15.16
CA PRO A 73 -3.25 -7.15 15.24
C PRO A 73 -1.78 -7.06 15.68
N GLY A 74 -0.94 -6.30 14.98
CA GLY A 74 0.47 -6.10 15.33
C GLY A 74 1.47 -7.02 14.63
N THR A 75 1.02 -8.00 13.84
CA THR A 75 1.88 -8.67 12.86
C THR A 75 1.80 -7.92 11.55
N ASP A 76 2.84 -7.14 11.21
CA ASP A 76 3.03 -6.57 9.88
C ASP A 76 3.24 -7.71 8.86
N GLU A 77 2.15 -8.27 8.33
CA GLU A 77 2.20 -9.06 7.10
C GLU A 77 2.30 -8.14 5.88
N GLY A 78 3.28 -7.24 5.89
CA GLY A 78 3.79 -6.69 4.65
C GLY A 78 4.44 -7.83 3.87
N PRO A 79 4.24 -7.94 2.54
CA PRO A 79 4.90 -8.98 1.76
C PRO A 79 6.41 -8.84 1.96
N ARG A 80 7.03 -9.79 2.67
CA ARG A 80 8.49 -9.93 2.72
C ARG A 80 8.96 -10.17 1.29
N ARG A 81 9.28 -9.08 0.59
CA ARG A 81 10.11 -9.12 -0.61
C ARG A 81 11.48 -9.64 -0.19
N ARG A 82 11.68 -10.95 -0.31
CA ARG A 82 13.00 -11.56 -0.45
C ARG A 82 13.52 -11.32 -1.85
#